data_AF-A0A1S3JP69-F1
#
_entry.id   AF-A0A1S3JP69-F1
#
_cell.length_a   1.000
_cell.length_b   1.000
_cell.length_c   1.000
_cell.angle_alpha   90.00
_cell.angle_beta   90.00
_cell.angle_gamma   90.00
#
_symmetry.space_group_name_H-M   'P 1'
#
loop_
_entity.id
_entity.type
_entity.pdbx_description
1 polymer ?
#
loop_
_entity_poly.entity_id
_entity_poly.type
_entity_poly.pdbx_seq_one_letter_code
_entity_poly.pdbx_strand_id
1 'polypeptide(L)'
;MVEYLKQWHRPRMEILVNSGVDLLAFETLPAVLEAKALVELLREFPHSRAWVAYSCKDGGHTHHGEPMSQGVEAVLDCSYLHISVF
;
A
#
# COMPACT_ATOMS: atom_id res chain seq x y z
N MET A 1 6.93 7.12 -12.41
CA MET A 1 7.38 6.48 -11.16
C MET A 1 6.31 5.57 -10.57
N VAL A 2 5.08 6.06 -10.34
CA VAL A 2 3.94 5.22 -9.90
C VAL A 2 3.76 3.99 -10.79
N GLU A 3 3.72 4.18 -12.11
CA GLU A 3 3.50 3.05 -13.02
C GLU A 3 4.63 2.03 -13.04
N TYR A 4 5.87 2.46 -12.77
CA TYR A 4 6.99 1.56 -12.58
C TYR A 4 6.81 0.71 -11.32
N LEU A 5 6.41 1.31 -10.20
CA LEU A 5 6.16 0.59 -8.94
C LEU A 5 4.99 -0.40 -9.09
N LYS A 6 3.92 -0.01 -9.82
CA LYS A 6 2.82 -0.93 -10.14
C LYS A 6 3.30 -2.13 -10.94
N GLN A 7 4.07 -1.91 -12.01
CA GLN A 7 4.65 -2.99 -12.81
C GLN A 7 5.55 -3.91 -11.97
N TRP A 8 6.30 -3.34 -11.02
CA TRP A 8 7.17 -4.10 -10.13
C TRP A 8 6.40 -4.98 -9.13
N HIS A 9 5.29 -4.48 -8.58
CA HIS A 9 4.46 -5.19 -7.59
C HIS A 9 3.46 -6.18 -8.19
N ARG A 10 2.91 -5.88 -9.37
CA ARG A 10 1.88 -6.66 -10.06
C ARG A 10 2.11 -8.18 -10.08
N PRO A 11 3.25 -8.71 -10.54
CA PRO A 11 3.42 -10.16 -10.64
C PRO A 11 3.34 -10.85 -9.27
N ARG A 12 3.78 -10.18 -8.18
CA ARG A 12 3.68 -10.74 -6.82
C ARG A 12 2.24 -10.75 -6.33
N MET A 13 1.51 -9.67 -6.58
CA MET A 13 0.09 -9.59 -6.23
C MET A 13 -0.72 -10.64 -7.00
N GLU A 14 -0.49 -10.81 -8.30
CA GLU A 14 -1.16 -11.83 -9.11
C GLU A 14 -0.94 -13.24 -8.54
N ILE A 15 0.30 -13.60 -8.18
CA ILE A 15 0.61 -14.91 -7.61
C ILE A 15 -0.12 -15.11 -6.27
N LEU A 16 -0.07 -14.13 -5.37
CA LEU A 16 -0.71 -14.23 -4.05
C LEU A 16 -2.23 -14.31 -4.17
N VAL A 17 -2.85 -13.46 -4.97
CA VAL A 17 -4.30 -13.45 -5.20
C VAL A 17 -4.76 -14.76 -5.83
N ASN A 18 -4.07 -15.25 -6.86
CA ASN A 18 -4.40 -16.53 -7.50
C ASN A 18 -4.17 -17.74 -6.58
N SER A 19 -3.34 -17.59 -5.55
CA SER A 19 -3.15 -18.62 -4.51
C SER A 19 -4.27 -18.64 -3.47
N GLY A 20 -5.23 -17.71 -3.53
CA GLY A 20 -6.41 -17.68 -2.67
C GLY A 20 -6.18 -17.10 -1.27
N VAL A 21 -5.25 -16.16 -1.12
CA VAL A 21 -5.04 -15.47 0.17
C VAL A 21 -6.27 -14.65 0.57
N ASP A 22 -6.56 -14.60 1.88
CA ASP A 22 -7.69 -13.84 2.41
C ASP A 22 -7.47 -12.31 2.38
N LEU A 23 -6.20 -11.90 2.43
CA LEU A 23 -5.75 -10.52 2.55
C LEU A 23 -4.31 -10.36 2.02
N LEU A 24 -4.00 -9.21 1.43
CA LEU A 24 -2.64 -8.77 1.11
C LEU A 24 -2.09 -7.83 2.21
N ALA A 25 -0.86 -8.08 2.64
CA ALA A 25 -0.16 -7.25 3.61
C ALA A 25 0.84 -6.33 2.89
N PHE A 26 0.56 -5.02 2.80
CA PHE A 26 1.49 -4.03 2.28
C PHE A 26 2.26 -3.39 3.43
N GLU A 27 3.39 -3.97 3.79
CA GLU A 27 4.09 -3.63 5.02
C GLU A 27 5.40 -2.90 4.80
N THR A 28 5.80 -2.20 5.86
CA THR A 28 7.11 -1.51 5.94
C THR A 28 7.27 -0.45 4.85
N LEU A 29 6.17 0.13 4.34
CA LEU A 29 6.24 1.12 3.26
C LEU A 29 6.95 2.38 3.74
N PRO A 30 8.12 2.75 3.16
CA PRO A 30 8.89 3.88 3.64
C PRO A 30 8.40 5.22 3.09
N ALA A 31 7.63 5.22 1.99
CA ALA A 31 7.27 6.42 1.25
C ALA A 31 5.81 6.41 0.81
N VAL A 32 5.20 7.60 0.79
CA VAL A 32 3.80 7.80 0.34
C VAL A 32 3.60 7.39 -1.12
N LEU A 33 4.62 7.57 -1.97
CA LEU A 33 4.55 7.25 -3.40
C LEU A 33 4.30 5.75 -3.66
N GLU A 34 4.91 4.88 -2.85
CA GLU A 34 4.72 3.43 -2.99
C GLU A 34 3.33 2.99 -2.56
N ALA A 35 2.81 3.58 -1.46
CA ALA A 35 1.43 3.33 -1.04
C ALA A 35 0.41 3.73 -2.11
N LYS A 36 0.60 4.88 -2.78
CA LYS A 36 -0.26 5.29 -3.91
C LYS A 36 -0.24 4.27 -5.05
N ALA A 37 0.95 3.78 -5.41
CA ALA A 37 1.09 2.77 -6.45
C ALA A 37 0.37 1.46 -6.07
N LEU A 38 0.50 1.02 -4.82
CA LEU A 38 -0.18 -0.19 -4.33
C LEU A 38 -1.70 -0.04 -4.25
N VAL A 39 -2.21 1.13 -3.84
CA VAL A 39 -3.66 1.44 -3.87
C VAL A 39 -4.21 1.40 -5.28
N GLU A 40 -3.53 2.06 -6.23
CA GLU A 40 -3.94 2.06 -7.63
C GLU A 40 -3.92 0.64 -8.22
N LEU A 41 -2.91 -0.16 -7.88
CA LEU A 41 -2.82 -1.55 -8.32
C LEU A 41 -3.88 -2.44 -7.68
N LEU A 42 -4.20 -2.25 -6.40
CA LEU A 42 -5.23 -3.03 -5.69
C LEU A 42 -6.60 -2.90 -6.36
N ARG A 43 -6.90 -1.75 -6.97
CA ARG A 43 -8.16 -1.54 -7.73
C ARG A 43 -8.30 -2.48 -8.92
N GLU A 44 -7.20 -3.02 -9.44
CA GLU A 44 -7.20 -4.01 -10.51
C GLU A 44 -7.53 -5.44 -10.00
N PHE A 45 -7.58 -5.63 -8.67
CA PHE A 45 -7.95 -6.87 -7.98
C PHE A 45 -9.14 -6.62 -7.04
N PRO A 46 -10.36 -6.35 -7.56
CA PRO A 46 -11.49 -5.84 -6.77
C PRO A 46 -12.05 -6.80 -5.70
N HIS A 47 -11.68 -8.08 -5.75
CA HIS A 47 -12.05 -9.07 -4.74
C HIS A 47 -11.01 -9.21 -3.62
N SER A 48 -9.83 -8.61 -3.79
CA SER A 48 -8.76 -8.64 -2.82
C SER A 48 -8.93 -7.52 -1.81
N ARG A 49 -8.65 -7.83 -0.55
CA ARG A 49 -8.55 -6.85 0.53
C ARG A 49 -7.09 -6.70 0.91
N ALA A 50 -6.71 -5.55 1.45
CA ALA A 50 -5.36 -5.35 1.94
C ALA A 50 -5.30 -4.53 3.24
N TRP A 51 -4.16 -4.59 3.92
CA TRP A 51 -3.76 -3.53 4.85
C TRP A 51 -2.52 -2.81 4.35
N VAL A 52 -2.34 -1.57 4.80
CA VAL A 52 -1.09 -0.82 4.67
C VAL A 52 -0.49 -0.57 6.05
N ALA A 53 0.82 -0.78 6.16
CA ALA A 53 1.64 -0.37 7.28
C ALA A 53 2.86 0.43 6.78
N TYR A 54 2.99 1.67 7.28
CA TYR A 54 4.13 2.53 6.98
C TYR A 54 5.28 2.28 7.96
N SER A 55 6.51 2.27 7.47
CA SER A 55 7.66 2.45 8.35
C SER A 55 7.81 3.94 8.67
N CYS A 56 7.95 4.26 9.95
CA CYS A 56 8.00 5.64 10.43
C CYS A 56 9.43 6.03 10.79
N LYS A 57 9.83 7.26 10.45
CA LYS A 57 11.11 7.83 10.93
C LYS A 57 10.99 8.28 12.39
N ASP A 58 9.83 8.84 12.71
CA ASP A 58 9.43 9.37 14.01
C ASP A 58 7.90 9.33 14.10
N GLY A 59 7.32 9.87 15.19
CA GLY A 59 5.87 9.83 15.42
C GLY A 59 5.01 10.67 14.45
N GLY A 60 5.62 11.43 13.53
CA GLY A 60 4.91 12.32 12.60
C GLY A 60 5.22 12.09 11.13
N HIS A 61 6.21 11.26 10.78
CA HIS A 61 6.69 11.13 9.42
C HIS A 61 6.94 9.67 9.01
N THR A 62 6.70 9.40 7.73
CA THR A 62 7.20 8.18 7.06
C THR A 62 8.73 8.12 7.14
N HIS A 63 9.32 6.95 6.89
CA HIS A 63 10.77 6.80 6.87
C HIS A 63 11.45 7.70 5.83
N HIS A 64 10.80 7.92 4.69
CA HIS A 64 11.26 8.80 3.61
C HIS A 64 11.08 10.30 3.94
N GLY A 65 10.29 10.64 4.96
CA GLY A 65 10.18 11.98 5.53
C GLY A 65 8.91 12.74 5.15
N GLU A 66 7.93 12.10 4.53
CA GLU A 66 6.62 12.73 4.32
C GLU A 66 5.82 12.78 5.63
N PRO A 67 5.00 13.82 5.85
CA PRO A 67 4.06 13.83 6.97
C PRO A 67 3.13 12.62 6.94
N MET A 68 2.89 12.00 8.11
CA MET A 68 2.02 10.83 8.23
C MET A 68 0.59 11.13 7.73
N SER A 69 0.12 12.37 7.85
CA SER A 69 -1.15 12.81 7.28
C SER A 69 -1.25 12.61 5.77
N GLN A 70 -0.16 12.81 5.01
CA GLN A 70 -0.12 12.54 3.57
C GLN A 70 -0.13 11.04 3.28
N GLY A 71 0.50 10.23 4.14
CA GLY A 71 0.42 8.77 4.08
C GLY A 71 -1.01 8.29 4.23
N VAL A 72 -1.71 8.75 5.28
CA VAL A 72 -3.13 8.46 5.48
C VAL A 72 -3.96 8.93 4.29
N GLU A 73 -3.83 10.18 3.86
CA GLU A 73 -4.58 10.74 2.72
C GLU A 73 -4.42 9.91 1.43
N ALA A 74 -3.22 9.39 1.18
CA ALA A 74 -2.93 8.59 -0.01
C ALA A 74 -3.69 7.26 -0.10
N VAL A 75 -4.29 6.80 1.01
CA VAL A 75 -4.92 5.49 1.11
C VAL A 75 -6.39 5.54 1.55
N LEU A 76 -6.90 6.71 1.94
CA LEU A 76 -8.26 6.89 2.47
C LEU A 76 -9.39 6.59 1.47
N ASP A 77 -9.14 6.75 0.17
CA ASP A 77 -10.15 6.62 -0.88
C ASP A 77 -10.36 5.17 -1.37
N CYS A 78 -9.71 4.20 -0.73
CA CYS A 78 -9.75 2.80 -1.13
C CYS A 78 -10.58 1.96 -0.17
N SER A 79 -11.84 1.69 -0.55
CA SER A 79 -12.80 0.91 0.26
C SER A 79 -12.36 -0.53 0.57
N TYR A 80 -11.33 -1.04 -0.10
CA TYR A 80 -10.80 -2.40 0.07
C TYR A 80 -9.59 -2.46 1.02
N LEU A 81 -9.25 -1.32 1.64
CA LEU A 81 -8.00 -1.15 2.37
C LEU A 81 -8.23 -0.73 3.82
N HIS A 82 -7.56 -1.44 4.74
CA HIS A 82 -7.44 -1.06 6.14
C HIS A 82 -6.08 -0.40 6.41
N ILE A 83 -6.05 0.60 7.30
CA ILE A 83 -4.83 1.35 7.63
C ILE A 83 -4.38 0.93 9.03
N SER A 84 -3.10 0.62 9.16
CA SER A 84 -2.45 0.38 10.45
C SER A 84 -1.13 1.15 10.52
N VAL A 85 -0.75 1.60 11.71
CA VAL A 85 0.49 2.33 11.96
C VAL A 85 1.23 1.57 13.06
N PHE A 86 2.41 1.06 12.75
CA PHE A 86 3.27 0.30 13.67
C PHE A 86 4.72 0.76 13.56
#